data_AF-A0A1E3BMC6-F1
#
_entry.id   AF-A0A1E3BMC6-F1
#
_cell.length_a   1.000
_cell.length_b   1.000
_cell.length_c   1.000
_cell.angle_alpha   90.00
_cell.angle_beta   90.00
_cell.angle_gamma   90.00
#
_symmetry.space_group_name_H-M   'P 1'
#
loop_
_entity.id
_entity.type
_entity.pdbx_description
1 polymer ?
#
loop_
_entity_poly.entity_id
_entity_poly.type
_entity_poly.pdbx_seq_one_letter_code
_entity_poly.pdbx_strand_id
1 'polypeptide(L)'
;MKAKLRIDAPAIGDAVAQFYYVYLNLESKVQALVLPQLSYAEDTNTWDYNTILDQLSLVYDNPNKIQEAEDHLLVLKQDSGESVAAYIAKFERILYEAKGKDWPDVTKISAFRKGLNPTLQGRLNAVESSKIIY
;
A
#
# COMPACT_ATOMS: atom_id res chain seq x y z
N MET A 1 -14.89 -0.49 2.15
CA MET A 1 -15.61 0.15 3.28
C MET A 1 -15.28 1.63 3.45
N LYS A 2 -14.03 2.03 3.74
CA LYS A 2 -13.63 3.44 3.99
C LYS A 2 -14.10 4.45 2.91
N ALA A 3 -14.01 4.11 1.63
CA ALA A 3 -14.46 4.99 0.54
C ALA A 3 -15.97 5.24 0.54
N LYS A 4 -16.77 4.22 0.89
CA LYS A 4 -18.23 4.31 0.97
C LYS A 4 -18.66 5.16 2.16
N LEU A 5 -18.05 4.95 3.33
CA LEU A 5 -18.27 5.80 4.50
C LEU A 5 -17.92 7.27 4.21
N ARG A 6 -16.82 7.55 3.49
CA ARG A 6 -16.45 8.94 3.16
C ARG A 6 -17.51 9.69 2.34
N ILE A 7 -18.24 8.97 1.49
CA ILE A 7 -19.24 9.57 0.58
C ILE A 7 -20.62 9.57 1.26
N ASP A 8 -20.97 8.44 1.88
CA ASP A 8 -22.32 8.17 2.38
C ASP A 8 -22.49 8.50 3.87
N ALA A 9 -21.43 8.84 4.62
CA ALA A 9 -21.52 9.13 6.06
C ALA A 9 -22.66 10.09 6.44
N PRO A 10 -22.87 11.22 5.72
CA PRO A 10 -24.00 12.11 6.02
C PRO A 10 -25.38 11.46 5.83
N ALA A 11 -25.50 10.52 4.89
CA ALA A 11 -26.74 9.79 4.63
C ALA A 11 -26.94 8.59 5.58
N ILE A 12 -25.84 7.99 6.06
CA ILE A 12 -25.85 6.89 7.03
C ILE A 12 -26.33 7.40 8.40
N GLY A 13 -25.97 8.63 8.76
CA GLY A 13 -26.45 9.28 9.98
C GLY A 13 -25.33 9.56 10.98
N ASP A 14 -25.63 9.41 12.26
CA ASP A 14 -24.71 9.71 13.36
C ASP A 14 -23.64 8.63 13.58
N ALA A 15 -22.78 8.82 14.57
CA ALA A 15 -21.68 7.91 14.88
C ALA A 15 -22.17 6.49 15.23
N VAL A 16 -23.32 6.38 15.91
CA VAL A 16 -23.95 5.09 16.25
C VAL A 16 -24.36 4.36 14.98
N ALA A 17 -25.09 5.05 14.09
CA ALA A 17 -25.53 4.49 12.82
C ALA A 17 -24.35 4.09 11.93
N GLN A 18 -23.29 4.90 11.90
CA GLN A 18 -22.06 4.58 11.16
C GLN A 18 -21.32 3.37 11.75
N PHE A 19 -21.27 3.23 13.07
CA PHE A 19 -20.68 2.05 13.74
C PHE A 19 -21.44 0.78 13.38
N TYR A 20 -22.76 0.76 13.57
CA TYR A 20 -23.59 -0.39 13.23
C TYR A 20 -23.59 -0.67 11.73
N TYR A 21 -23.55 0.35 10.88
CA TYR A 21 -23.40 0.16 9.44
C TYR A 21 -22.13 -0.62 9.13
N VAL A 22 -20.98 -0.27 9.72
CA VAL A 22 -19.73 -1.02 9.52
C VAL A 22 -19.87 -2.45 10.02
N TYR A 23 -20.33 -2.64 11.27
CA TYR A 23 -20.48 -3.96 11.90
C TYR A 23 -21.40 -4.91 11.10
N LEU A 24 -22.58 -4.42 10.68
CA LEU A 24 -23.58 -5.22 9.96
C LEU A 24 -23.17 -5.58 8.53
N ASN A 25 -22.22 -4.85 7.94
CA ASN A 25 -21.67 -5.17 6.62
C ASN A 25 -20.50 -6.18 6.69
N LEU A 26 -20.12 -6.66 7.88
CA LEU A 26 -19.13 -7.70 8.05
C LEU A 26 -19.76 -9.10 7.95
N GLU A 27 -19.00 -10.07 7.44
CA GLU A 27 -19.41 -11.48 7.52
C GLU A 27 -19.47 -11.95 8.98
N SER A 28 -20.33 -12.91 9.31
CA SER A 28 -20.58 -13.35 10.69
C SER A 28 -19.32 -13.80 11.45
N LYS A 29 -18.36 -14.42 10.75
CA LYS A 29 -17.07 -14.81 11.35
C LYS A 29 -16.23 -13.60 11.76
N VAL A 30 -16.28 -12.54 10.95
CA VAL A 30 -15.54 -11.29 11.18
C VAL A 30 -16.25 -10.46 12.25
N GLN A 31 -17.58 -10.47 12.30
CA GLN A 31 -18.35 -9.87 13.39
C GLN A 31 -17.93 -10.42 14.75
N ALA A 32 -17.77 -11.75 14.87
CA ALA A 32 -17.32 -12.39 16.10
C ALA A 32 -15.95 -11.88 16.59
N LEU A 33 -15.04 -11.54 15.67
CA LEU A 33 -13.72 -10.99 16.00
C LEU A 33 -13.78 -9.56 16.56
N VAL A 34 -14.83 -8.80 16.23
CA VAL A 34 -14.97 -7.39 16.62
C VAL A 34 -16.05 -7.15 17.69
N LEU A 35 -16.58 -8.22 18.28
CA LEU A 35 -17.48 -8.15 19.44
C LEU A 35 -16.90 -7.35 20.62
N PRO A 36 -15.59 -7.41 20.94
CA PRO A 36 -15.02 -6.58 21.99
C PRO A 36 -15.21 -5.08 21.73
N GLN A 37 -15.08 -4.64 20.48
CA GLN A 37 -15.30 -3.24 20.09
C GLN A 37 -16.78 -2.85 20.22
N LEU A 38 -17.71 -3.75 19.87
CA LEU A 38 -19.14 -3.53 20.06
C LEU A 38 -19.49 -3.40 21.56
N SER A 39 -19.04 -4.33 22.40
CA SER A 39 -19.26 -4.28 23.85
C SER A 39 -18.69 -2.99 24.45
N TYR A 40 -17.47 -2.61 24.06
CA TYR A 40 -16.85 -1.37 24.54
C TYR A 40 -17.66 -0.13 24.14
N ALA A 41 -18.14 -0.07 22.90
CA ALA A 41 -18.97 1.04 22.43
C ALA A 41 -20.30 1.14 23.19
N GLU A 42 -20.94 0.01 23.47
CA GLU A 42 -22.17 -0.08 24.27
C GLU A 42 -21.93 0.36 25.73
N ASP A 43 -20.86 -0.11 26.36
CA ASP A 43 -20.52 0.17 27.76
C ASP A 43 -20.14 1.65 27.99
N THR A 44 -19.49 2.27 27.01
CA THR A 44 -18.95 3.64 27.12
C THR A 44 -19.75 4.69 26.36
N ASN A 45 -20.77 4.27 25.61
CA ASN A 45 -21.51 5.08 24.65
C ASN A 45 -20.60 5.85 23.66
N THR A 46 -19.46 5.25 23.29
CA THR A 46 -18.47 5.83 22.38
C THR A 46 -18.42 5.03 21.08
N TRP A 47 -19.06 5.58 20.04
CA TRP A 47 -19.33 4.87 18.79
C TRP A 47 -18.34 5.21 17.68
N ASP A 48 -17.06 4.89 17.89
CA ASP A 48 -16.01 5.09 16.88
C ASP A 48 -15.78 3.84 16.04
N TYR A 49 -16.30 3.85 14.80
CA TYR A 49 -16.16 2.72 13.87
C TYR A 49 -14.71 2.46 13.44
N ASN A 50 -13.78 3.40 13.65
CA ASN A 50 -12.37 3.19 13.32
C ASN A 50 -11.77 2.07 14.17
N THR A 51 -12.26 1.86 15.40
CA THR A 51 -11.84 0.75 16.26
C THR A 51 -12.03 -0.63 15.60
N ILE A 52 -13.14 -0.81 14.87
CA ILE A 52 -13.40 -2.02 14.07
C ILE A 52 -12.40 -2.10 12.91
N LEU A 53 -12.23 -1.01 12.16
CA LEU A 53 -11.35 -0.99 10.99
C LEU A 53 -9.88 -1.23 11.36
N ASP A 54 -9.45 -0.75 12.52
CA ASP A 54 -8.11 -0.94 13.04
C ASP A 54 -7.90 -2.38 13.50
N GLN A 55 -8.88 -2.99 14.17
CA GLN A 55 -8.83 -4.41 14.52
C GLN A 55 -8.75 -5.30 13.27
N LEU A 56 -9.52 -4.99 12.24
CA LEU A 56 -9.45 -5.72 10.97
C LEU A 56 -8.10 -5.54 10.29
N SER A 57 -7.53 -4.34 10.36
CA SER A 57 -6.18 -4.09 9.84
C SER A 57 -5.15 -4.90 10.64
N LEU A 58 -5.25 -4.98 11.95
CA LEU A 58 -4.32 -5.77 12.77
C LEU A 58 -4.38 -7.28 12.46
N VAL A 59 -5.58 -7.83 12.25
CA VAL A 59 -5.78 -9.27 12.08
C VAL A 59 -5.53 -9.72 10.64
N TYR A 60 -5.89 -8.90 9.65
CA TYR A 60 -5.88 -9.30 8.23
C TYR A 60 -4.82 -8.60 7.40
N ASP A 61 -4.22 -7.51 7.87
CA ASP A 61 -3.12 -6.87 7.17
C ASP A 61 -1.81 -7.63 7.45
N ASN A 62 -0.89 -7.61 6.48
CA ASN A 62 0.45 -8.11 6.71
C ASN A 62 1.30 -6.97 7.31
N PRO A 63 1.74 -7.05 8.59
CA PRO A 63 2.54 -5.99 9.20
C PRO A 63 3.87 -5.77 8.49
N ASN A 64 4.39 -6.79 7.80
CA ASN A 64 5.67 -6.74 7.09
C ASN A 64 5.52 -6.31 5.63
N LYS A 65 4.32 -6.02 5.12
CA LYS A 65 4.10 -5.77 3.68
C LYS A 65 4.95 -4.64 3.10
N ILE A 66 5.28 -3.63 3.90
CA ILE A 66 6.13 -2.52 3.46
C ILE A 66 7.56 -3.03 3.31
N GLN A 67 8.08 -3.74 4.30
CA GLN A 67 9.42 -4.33 4.25
C GLN A 67 9.53 -5.35 3.11
N GLU A 68 8.53 -6.21 2.94
CA GLU A 68 8.48 -7.17 1.83
C GLU A 68 8.49 -6.46 0.47
N ALA A 69 7.78 -5.34 0.33
CA ALA A 69 7.80 -4.54 -0.88
C ALA A 69 9.16 -3.85 -1.10
N GLU A 70 9.82 -3.37 -0.04
CA GLU A 70 11.18 -2.84 -0.11
C GLU A 70 12.19 -3.90 -0.57
N ASP A 71 12.14 -5.07 0.05
CA ASP A 71 13.01 -6.20 -0.30
C ASP A 71 12.78 -6.63 -1.75
N HIS A 72 11.51 -6.71 -2.17
CA HIS A 72 11.15 -7.02 -3.54
C HIS A 72 11.65 -5.95 -4.52
N LEU A 73 11.56 -4.67 -4.18
CA LEU A 73 12.06 -3.57 -4.99
C LEU A 73 13.58 -3.65 -5.21
N LEU A 74 14.33 -4.06 -4.17
CA LEU A 74 15.80 -4.18 -4.22
C LEU A 74 16.27 -5.33 -5.11
N VAL A 75 15.49 -6.41 -5.18
CA VAL A 75 15.82 -7.58 -6.02
C VAL A 75 15.16 -7.54 -7.39
N LEU A 76 14.23 -6.61 -7.64
CA LEU A 76 13.48 -6.53 -8.89
C LEU A 76 14.40 -6.34 -10.10
N LYS A 77 14.32 -7.27 -11.06
CA LYS A 77 15.04 -7.23 -12.34
C LYS A 77 14.06 -7.16 -13.50
N GLN A 78 14.47 -6.49 -14.58
CA GLN A 78 13.82 -6.55 -15.87
C GLN A 78 14.12 -7.91 -16.50
N ASP A 79 13.07 -8.66 -16.83
CA ASP A 79 13.22 -9.95 -17.49
C ASP A 79 13.80 -9.77 -18.92
N SER A 80 14.47 -10.81 -19.44
CA SER A 80 15.17 -10.73 -20.74
C SER A 80 14.25 -10.45 -21.94
N GLY A 81 12.97 -10.85 -21.86
CA GLY A 81 11.93 -10.56 -22.86
C GLY A 81 10.97 -9.43 -22.47
N GLU A 82 11.15 -8.82 -21.30
CA GLU A 82 10.24 -7.79 -20.81
C GLU A 82 10.54 -6.42 -21.44
N SER A 83 9.49 -5.74 -21.90
CA SER A 83 9.60 -4.37 -22.38
C SER A 83 9.92 -3.41 -21.24
N VAL A 84 10.65 -2.34 -21.54
CA VAL A 84 10.99 -1.31 -20.54
C VAL A 84 9.73 -0.70 -19.89
N ALA A 85 8.66 -0.50 -20.67
CA ALA A 85 7.41 0.03 -20.16
C ALA A 85 6.74 -0.91 -19.13
N ALA A 86 6.75 -2.23 -19.38
CA ALA A 86 6.22 -3.21 -18.44
C ALA A 86 7.07 -3.25 -17.14
N TYR A 87 8.39 -3.20 -17.27
CA TYR A 87 9.29 -3.11 -16.13
C TYR A 87 9.07 -1.84 -15.30
N ILE A 88 8.92 -0.67 -15.95
CA ILE A 88 8.59 0.60 -15.27
C ILE A 88 7.29 0.48 -14.47
N ALA A 89 6.23 -0.07 -15.08
CA ALA A 89 4.95 -0.23 -14.40
C ALA A 89 5.06 -1.15 -13.16
N LYS A 90 5.84 -2.25 -13.25
CA LYS A 90 6.12 -3.12 -12.09
C LYS A 90 6.91 -2.37 -11.02
N PHE A 91 7.99 -1.69 -11.40
CA PHE A 91 8.83 -0.93 -10.49
C PHE A 91 8.04 0.15 -9.75
N GLU A 92 7.25 0.97 -10.46
CA GLU A 92 6.44 2.04 -9.86
C GLU A 92 5.38 1.49 -8.90
N ARG A 93 4.76 0.36 -9.25
CA ARG A 93 3.82 -0.32 -8.36
C ARG A 93 4.50 -0.75 -7.05
N ILE A 94 5.63 -1.46 -7.15
CA ILE A 94 6.33 -1.97 -5.95
C ILE A 94 6.90 -0.81 -5.14
N LEU A 95 7.38 0.25 -5.79
CA LEU A 95 7.81 1.49 -5.12
C LEU A 95 6.67 2.12 -4.32
N TYR A 96 5.44 2.12 -4.84
CA TYR A 96 4.26 2.61 -4.12
C TYR A 96 3.91 1.71 -2.92
N GLU A 97 3.95 0.39 -3.09
CA GLU A 97 3.70 -0.60 -2.02
C GLU A 97 4.73 -0.46 -0.88
N ALA A 98 6.00 -0.19 -1.23
CA ALA A 98 7.10 0.10 -0.31
C ALA A 98 7.03 1.50 0.34
N LYS A 99 6.00 2.30 0.03
CA LYS A 99 5.92 3.73 0.40
C LYS A 99 7.16 4.55 -0.01
N GLY A 100 7.86 4.13 -1.06
CA GLY A 100 9.11 4.72 -1.53
C GLY A 100 8.96 6.05 -2.27
N LYS A 101 7.75 6.64 -2.33
CA LYS A 101 7.51 7.93 -2.98
C LYS A 101 8.40 9.04 -2.42
N ASP A 102 8.56 9.05 -1.11
CA ASP A 102 9.31 10.08 -0.37
C ASP A 102 10.81 9.78 -0.29
N TRP A 103 11.27 8.68 -0.89
CA TRP A 103 12.69 8.39 -0.96
C TRP A 103 13.44 9.41 -1.83
N PRO A 104 14.72 9.68 -1.54
CA PRO A 104 15.56 10.51 -2.39
C PRO A 104 15.53 10.01 -3.84
N ASP A 105 15.44 10.93 -4.80
CA ASP A 105 15.43 10.59 -6.23
C ASP A 105 16.65 9.76 -6.64
N VAL A 106 17.81 10.05 -6.06
CA VAL A 106 19.04 9.28 -6.26
C VAL A 106 18.90 7.81 -5.88
N THR A 107 18.14 7.51 -4.81
CA THR A 107 17.87 6.14 -4.35
C THR A 107 16.93 5.42 -5.31
N LYS A 108 15.84 6.09 -5.71
CA LYS A 108 14.87 5.55 -6.67
C LYS A 108 15.53 5.26 -8.02
N ILE A 109 16.32 6.20 -8.53
CA ILE A 109 17.07 6.07 -9.78
C ILE A 109 18.09 4.94 -9.68
N SER A 110 18.84 4.86 -8.57
CA SER A 110 19.84 3.80 -8.36
C SER A 110 19.20 2.41 -8.34
N ALA A 111 18.10 2.24 -7.61
CA ALA A 111 17.36 0.97 -7.56
C ALA A 111 16.84 0.57 -8.96
N PHE A 112 16.20 1.50 -9.67
CA PHE A 112 15.71 1.28 -11.03
C PHE A 112 16.84 0.88 -11.99
N ARG A 113 17.94 1.64 -12.01
CA ARG A 113 19.10 1.38 -12.88
C ARG A 113 19.76 0.03 -12.61
N LYS A 114 19.80 -0.41 -11.34
CA LYS A 114 20.34 -1.72 -10.96
C LYS A 114 19.45 -2.87 -11.43
N GLY A 115 18.16 -2.63 -11.61
CA GLY A 115 17.21 -3.64 -12.04
C GLY A 115 17.05 -3.77 -13.55
N LEU A 116 17.44 -2.76 -14.34
CA LEU A 116 17.46 -2.84 -15.80
C LEU A 116 18.29 -4.02 -16.31
N ASN A 117 17.90 -4.56 -17.47
CA ASN A 117 18.70 -5.60 -18.12
C ASN A 117 20.11 -5.08 -18.47
N PRO A 118 21.13 -5.96 -18.54
CA PRO A 118 22.52 -5.54 -18.73
C PRO A 118 22.78 -4.71 -19.99
N THR A 119 22.03 -4.99 -21.07
CA THR A 119 22.18 -4.27 -22.34
C THR A 119 21.75 -2.81 -22.20
N LEU A 120 20.59 -2.56 -21.61
CA LEU A 120 20.08 -1.21 -21.39
C LEU A 120 20.89 -0.47 -20.33
N GLN A 121 21.32 -1.17 -19.28
CA GLN A 121 22.19 -0.60 -18.26
C GLN A 121 23.52 -0.11 -18.86
N GLY A 122 24.16 -0.92 -19.72
CA GLY A 122 25.38 -0.55 -20.42
C GLY A 122 25.19 0.68 -21.33
N ARG A 123 24.07 0.75 -22.06
CA ARG A 123 23.74 1.91 -22.92
C ARG A 123 23.51 3.18 -22.11
N LEU A 124 22.86 3.08 -20.96
CA LEU A 124 22.59 4.23 -20.08
C LEU A 124 23.89 4.81 -19.51
N ASN A 125 24.79 3.95 -19.03
CA ASN A 125 26.08 4.35 -18.46
C ASN A 125 27.00 4.99 -19.53
N ALA A 126 26.96 4.48 -20.76
CA ALA A 126 27.70 5.07 -21.88
C ALA A 126 27.24 6.51 -22.19
N VAL A 127 25.93 6.75 -22.19
CA VAL A 127 25.36 8.10 -22.43
C VAL A 127 25.73 9.08 -21.31
N GLU A 128 25.75 8.63 -20.05
CA GLU A 128 26.12 9.47 -18.91
C GLU A 128 27.61 9.85 -18.94
N SER A 129 28.47 8.92 -19.35
CA SER A 129 29.91 9.15 -19.51
C SER A 129 30.23 10.16 -20.62
N SER A 130 29.43 10.16 -21.71
CA SER A 130 29.58 11.12 -22.81
C SER A 130 29.14 12.55 -22.45
N LYS A 131 28.34 12.75 -21.39
CA LYS A 131 27.93 14.09 -20.94
C LYS A 131 28.96 14.80 -20.06
N ILE A 132 29.96 14.09 -19.55
CA ILE A 132 31.00 14.66 -18.67
C ILE A 132 32.18 15.25 -19.47
N ILE A 133 32.25 14.99 -20.79
CA ILE A 133 33.36 15.41 -21.67
C ILE A 133 33.04 16.72 -22.45
N TYR A 134 32.15 17.57 -21.96
CA TYR A 134 31.91 18.91 -22.53
C TYR A 134 31.78 19.97 -21.44
#